data_AF-A0A9Q7AGG5-F1
#
_entry.id   AF-A0A9Q7AGG5-F1
#
_cell.length_a   1.000
_cell.length_b   1.000
_cell.length_c   1.000
_cell.angle_alpha   90.00
_cell.angle_beta   90.00
_cell.angle_gamma   90.00
#
_symmetry.space_group_name_H-M   'P 1'
#
loop_
_entity.id
_entity.type
_entity.pdbx_description
1 polymer ?
#
loop_
_entity_poly.entity_id
_entity_poly.type
_entity_poly.pdbx_seq_one_letter_code
_entity_poly.pdbx_strand_id
1 'polypeptide(L)' 'MEKDKRTRCEIYSRVVGFLTPVSQWNKGKKEEFRDRRTFDRVLEKKAQVAVH' A
#
# COMPACT_ATOMS: atom_id res chain seq x y z
N MET A 1 21.38 31.68 -7.92
CA MET A 1 20.87 30.39 -8.44
C MET A 1 19.75 29.93 -7.53
N GLU A 2 18.50 30.15 -7.94
CA GLU A 2 17.33 29.68 -7.19
C GLU A 2 17.20 28.17 -7.42
N LYS A 3 17.37 27.39 -6.35
CA LYS A 3 17.39 25.93 -6.41
C LYS A 3 15.99 25.43 -6.78
N ASP A 4 15.95 24.62 -7.84
CA ASP A 4 14.86 23.77 -8.34
C ASP A 4 13.75 23.51 -7.29
N LYS A 5 12.68 24.33 -7.30
CA LYS A 5 11.50 24.16 -6.44
C LYS A 5 10.65 23.02 -6.98
N ARG A 6 10.86 21.80 -6.49
CA ARG A 6 9.96 20.67 -6.79
C ARG A 6 8.81 20.59 -5.81
N THR A 7 7.61 20.44 -6.34
CA THR A 7 6.42 20.11 -5.55
C THR A 7 6.43 18.63 -5.17
N ARG A 8 6.13 18.33 -3.91
CA ARG A 8 6.02 16.94 -3.44
C ARG A 8 4.78 16.28 -4.02
N CYS A 9 4.92 15.08 -4.57
CA CYS A 9 3.77 14.28 -4.99
C CYS A 9 3.03 13.72 -3.77
N GLU A 10 1.72 13.93 -3.73
CA GLU A 10 0.85 13.30 -2.74
C GLU A 10 0.37 11.93 -3.22
N ILE A 11 0.49 10.94 -2.35
CA ILE A 11 0.11 9.56 -2.64
C ILE A 11 -1.21 9.27 -1.93
N TYR A 12 -2.19 8.79 -2.68
CA TYR A 12 -3.52 8.44 -2.17
C TYR A 12 -3.73 6.93 -2.21
N SER A 13 -4.51 6.42 -1.26
CA SER A 13 -4.90 5.02 -1.21
C SER A 13 -6.36 4.87 -0.77
N ARG A 14 -7.06 3.87 -1.31
CA ARG A 14 -8.47 3.59 -0.99
C ARG A 14 -8.52 2.63 0.20
N VAL A 15 -8.99 3.12 1.36
CA VAL A 15 -9.00 2.34 2.61
C VAL A 15 -10.39 1.76 2.91
N VAL A 16 -11.44 2.60 2.89
CA VAL A 16 -12.84 2.23 3.25
C VAL A 16 -13.87 2.75 2.23
N GLY A 17 -13.52 2.70 0.94
CA GLY A 17 -14.40 3.11 -0.16
C GLY A 17 -14.11 4.50 -0.75
N PHE A 18 -13.35 5.35 -0.05
CA PHE A 18 -12.85 6.63 -0.58
C PHE A 18 -11.32 6.73 -0.50
N LEU A 19 -10.76 7.68 -1.26
CA LEU A 19 -9.31 7.95 -1.32
C LEU A 19 -8.90 8.82 -0.13
N THR A 20 -7.85 8.41 0.58
CA THR A 20 -7.22 9.21 1.63
C THR A 20 -5.72 9.37 1.36
N PRO A 21 -5.13 10.53 1.70
CA PRO A 21 -3.70 10.73 1.53
C PRO A 21 -2.94 9.84 2.52
N VAL A 22 -1.97 9.08 2.01
CA VAL A 22 -1.16 8.14 2.79
C VAL A 22 -0.29 8.87 3.83
N SER A 23 0.04 10.14 3.56
CA SER A 23 0.76 11.01 4.50
C SER A 23 0.02 11.20 5.83
N GLN A 24 -1.31 11.09 5.85
CA GLN A 24 -2.16 11.30 7.03
C GLN A 24 -2.41 10.01 7.83
N TRP A 25 -1.89 8.86 7.40
CA TRP A 25 -2.16 7.60 8.09
C TRP A 25 -1.52 7.55 9.49
N ASN A 26 -2.33 7.18 10.48
CA ASN A 26 -1.86 6.90 11.83
C ASN A 26 -1.12 5.55 11.90
N LYS A 27 -0.50 5.25 13.06
CA LYS A 27 0.27 4.01 13.26
C LYS A 27 -0.57 2.75 12.98
N GLY A 28 -1.78 2.68 13.54
CA GLY A 28 -2.67 1.52 13.38
C GLY A 28 -3.06 1.26 11.93
N LYS A 29 -3.31 2.30 11.13
CA LYS A 29 -3.62 2.15 9.69
C LYS A 29 -2.43 1.66 8.87
N LYS A 30 -1.21 2.04 9.24
CA LYS A 30 0.00 1.52 8.62
C LYS A 30 0.20 0.04 8.94
N GLU A 31 -0.08 -0.38 10.17
CA GLU A 31 -0.04 -1.79 10.57
C GLU A 31 -1.13 -2.60 9.85
N GLU A 32 -2.39 -2.15 9.91
CA GLU A 32 -3.52 -2.76 9.18
C GLU A 32 -3.18 -2.95 7.69
N PHE A 33 -2.59 -1.94 7.05
CA PHE A 33 -2.20 -2.02 5.64
C PHE A 33 -1.08 -3.04 5.38
N ARG A 34 -0.12 -3.22 6.31
CA ARG A 34 0.94 -4.24 6.18
C ARG A 34 0.41 -5.65 6.28
N ASP A 35 -0.64 -5.87 7.06
CA ASP A 35 -1.30 -7.17 7.21
C ASP A 35 -2.21 -7.53 6.02
N ARG A 36 -2.53 -6.57 5.14
CA ARG A 36 -3.35 -6.83 3.95
C ARG A 36 -2.65 -7.81 3.03
N ARG A 37 -3.35 -8.90 2.68
CA ARG A 37 -2.92 -9.81 1.63
C ARG A 37 -3.47 -9.36 0.29
N THR A 38 -2.58 -9.15 -0.67
CA THR A 38 -2.95 -8.92 -2.06
C THR A 38 -3.35 -10.24 -2.71
N PHE A 39 -4.43 -10.21 -3.47
CA PHE A 39 -4.74 -11.33 -4.37
C PHE A 39 -3.72 -11.34 -5.50
N ASP A 40 -2.89 -12.38 -5.55
CA ASP A 40 -1.91 -12.59 -6.60
C ASP A 40 -2.09 -14.00 -7.17
N ARG A 41 -2.52 -14.08 -8.43
CA ARG A 41 -2.81 -15.35 -9.13
C ARG A 41 -1.58 -16.24 -9.28
N VAL A 42 -0.36 -15.69 -9.17
CA VAL A 42 0.89 -16.44 -9.26
C VAL A 42 1.27 -17.02 -7.89
N LEU A 43 0.96 -16.33 -6.80
CA LEU A 43 1.15 -16.83 -5.42
C LEU A 43 0.18 -17.96 -5.06
N GLU A 44 -1.03 -18.01 -5.63
CA GLU A 44 -1.97 -19.13 -5.42
C GLU A 44 -1.36 -20.49 -5.79
N LYS A 45 -0.56 -20.55 -6.87
CA LYS A 45 0.09 -21.80 -7.30
C LYS A 45 1.21 -22.25 -6.36
N LYS A 46 1.87 -21.34 -5.63
CA LYS A 46 2.95 -21.71 -4.69
C LYS A 46 2.41 -22.29 -3.38
N ALA A 47 1.23 -21.86 -2.94
CA ALA A 47 0.62 -22.37 -1.71
C ALA A 47 0.13 -23.83 -1.83
N GLN A 48 -0.26 -24.29 -3.04
CA GLN A 48 -0.70 -25.67 -3.27
C GLN A 48 0.45 -26.68 -3.37
N VAL A 49 1.66 -26.24 -3.75
CA VAL A 49 2.82 -27.12 -3.95
C VAL A 49 3.60 -27.36 -2.64
N ALA A 50 3.42 -26.52 -1.62
CA ALA A 50 4.07 -26.67 -0.32
C ALA A 50 3.35 -27.65 0.65
N VAL A 51 2.28 -28.32 0.19
CA VAL A 51 1.46 -29.27 0.97
C VAL A 51 1.63 -30.71 0.44
N HIS A 52 2.70 -30.99 -0.30
CA HIS A 52 3.11 -32.35 -0.67
C HIS A 52 4.57 -32.60 -0.30
#